data_AF-D9TL01-F1
#
_entry.id   AF-D9TL01-F1
#
_cell.length_a   1.000
_cell.length_b   1.000
_cell.length_c   1.000
_cell.angle_alpha   90.00
_cell.angle_beta   90.00
_cell.angle_gamma   90.00
#
_symmetry.space_group_name_H-M   'P 1'
#
loop_
_entity.id
_entity.type
_entity.pdbx_description
1 polymer ?
#
loop_
_entity_poly.entity_id
_entity_poly.type
_entity_poly.pdbx_seq_one_letter_code
_entity_poly.pdbx_strand_id
1 'polypeptide(L)'
;MIVGEIIDISFTQLTCEARDWNNIPTPGRFIKFELDDYKVIGCVTRYDVGSISEGGYPRALWKSPEEIKKYYPQIDQILKGYFKCVVVGYIVNGKFVGCLPDKSIRLHSLVELATQKEILLATQNSLFLNSVLKTKDIDIIEVVPWMLFFAYLARGKDYYYIEQMGKSLNAYLKYDLNLLEPIIERLDNLIMTVQEG
;
A
#
# COMPACT_ATOMS: atom_id res chain seq x y z
N MET A 1 3.54 -11.69 8.49
CA MET A 1 2.20 -12.29 8.26
C MET A 1 1.87 -12.12 6.80
N ILE A 2 1.58 -13.22 6.10
CA ILE A 2 1.19 -13.21 4.69
C ILE A 2 -0.20 -12.60 4.55
N VAL A 3 -0.31 -11.59 3.70
CA VAL A 3 -1.54 -10.84 3.41
C VAL A 3 -2.05 -11.05 1.98
N GLY A 4 -1.24 -11.63 1.09
CA GLY A 4 -1.66 -11.94 -0.26
C GLY A 4 -0.58 -12.61 -1.09
N GLU A 5 -0.86 -12.75 -2.37
CA GLU A 5 0.00 -13.40 -3.36
C GLU A 5 -0.04 -12.62 -4.67
N ILE A 6 1.12 -12.41 -5.31
CA ILE A 6 1.21 -11.68 -6.58
C ILE A 6 0.61 -12.52 -7.70
N ILE A 7 -0.39 -11.97 -8.38
CA ILE A 7 -1.09 -12.65 -9.50
C ILE A 7 -0.88 -11.95 -10.84
N ASP A 8 -0.43 -10.69 -10.84
CA ASP A 8 -0.11 -9.94 -12.06
C ASP A 8 0.98 -8.89 -11.78
N ILE A 9 1.81 -8.61 -12.79
CA ILE A 9 2.96 -7.71 -12.72
C ILE A 9 2.99 -6.84 -13.98
N SER A 10 2.95 -5.53 -13.80
CA SER A 10 3.10 -4.54 -14.86
C SER A 10 4.15 -3.50 -14.48
N PHE A 11 5.40 -3.74 -14.89
CA PHE A 11 6.54 -2.88 -14.61
C PHE A 11 6.74 -2.61 -13.10
N THR A 12 6.40 -1.41 -12.61
CA THR A 12 6.48 -1.05 -11.18
C THR A 12 5.21 -1.39 -10.39
N GLN A 13 4.15 -1.81 -11.07
CA GLN A 13 2.85 -2.10 -10.47
C GLN A 13 2.66 -3.61 -10.32
N LEU A 14 2.06 -3.99 -9.18
CA LEU A 14 1.73 -5.37 -8.84
C LEU A 14 0.24 -5.45 -8.56
N THR A 15 -0.40 -6.54 -8.96
CA THR A 15 -1.73 -6.92 -8.47
C THR A 15 -1.58 -8.18 -7.65
N CYS A 16 -2.13 -8.14 -6.44
CA CYS A 16 -2.11 -9.27 -5.51
C CYS A 16 -3.54 -9.73 -5.22
N GLU A 17 -3.75 -11.03 -5.14
CA GLU A 17 -4.94 -11.59 -4.49
C GLU A 17 -4.72 -11.54 -2.97
N ALA A 18 -5.68 -11.00 -2.24
CA ALA A 18 -5.67 -10.95 -0.79
C ALA A 18 -5.94 -12.34 -0.21
N ARG A 19 -5.15 -12.72 0.80
CA ARG A 19 -5.34 -13.99 1.51
C ARG A 19 -6.69 -14.05 2.23
N ASP A 20 -7.13 -12.91 2.74
CA ASP A 20 -8.42 -12.74 3.40
C ASP A 20 -9.10 -11.49 2.83
N TRP A 21 -10.21 -11.69 2.13
CA TRP A 21 -10.97 -10.61 1.50
C TRP A 21 -11.66 -9.68 2.53
N ASN A 22 -11.76 -10.08 3.80
CA ASN A 22 -12.24 -9.22 4.88
C ASN A 22 -11.11 -8.34 5.48
N ASN A 23 -9.84 -8.69 5.24
CA ASN A 23 -8.68 -8.04 5.85
C ASN A 23 -7.63 -7.68 4.80
N ILE A 24 -8.08 -6.96 3.76
CA ILE A 24 -7.24 -6.56 2.65
C ILE A 24 -6.34 -5.39 3.08
N PRO A 25 -5.04 -5.39 2.74
CA PRO A 25 -4.19 -4.23 2.92
C PRO A 25 -4.79 -2.98 2.28
N THR A 26 -4.85 -1.89 3.05
CA THR A 26 -5.41 -0.60 2.62
C THR A 26 -4.35 0.31 1.99
N PRO A 27 -4.74 1.37 1.26
CA PRO A 27 -3.79 2.32 0.66
C PRO A 27 -2.79 2.90 1.67
N GLY A 28 -1.58 3.18 1.20
CA GLY A 28 -0.47 3.70 1.99
C GLY A 28 0.28 2.65 2.82
N ARG A 29 -0.28 1.45 3.03
CA ARG A 29 0.40 0.36 3.74
C ARG A 29 1.63 -0.10 2.96
N PHE A 30 2.73 -0.28 3.68
CA PHE A 30 3.94 -0.88 3.12
C PHE A 30 3.84 -2.40 3.15
N ILE A 31 4.18 -3.02 2.04
CA ILE A 31 4.26 -4.47 1.88
C ILE A 31 5.68 -4.87 1.51
N LYS A 32 5.99 -6.15 1.72
CA LYS A 32 7.23 -6.77 1.30
C LYS A 32 7.00 -8.14 0.69
N PHE A 33 7.96 -8.59 -0.10
CA PHE A 33 8.12 -9.98 -0.51
C PHE A 33 9.59 -10.29 -0.73
N GLU A 34 9.96 -11.55 -0.60
CA GLU A 34 11.34 -12.01 -0.82
C GLU A 34 11.57 -12.26 -2.33
N LEU A 35 12.72 -11.83 -2.83
CA LEU A 35 13.18 -12.04 -4.19
C LEU A 35 14.66 -12.44 -4.14
N ASP A 36 14.90 -13.74 -3.98
CA ASP A 36 16.23 -14.29 -3.69
C ASP A 36 16.85 -13.60 -2.47
N ASP A 37 17.99 -12.92 -2.64
CA ASP A 37 18.72 -12.18 -1.60
C ASP A 37 18.16 -10.78 -1.32
N TYR A 38 17.11 -10.38 -2.03
CA TYR A 38 16.47 -9.08 -1.88
C TYR A 38 15.14 -9.20 -1.16
N LYS A 39 14.84 -8.15 -0.42
CA LYS A 39 13.50 -7.90 0.07
C LYS A 39 12.91 -6.72 -0.65
N VAL A 40 12.00 -6.98 -1.57
CA VAL A 40 11.33 -5.91 -2.32
C VAL A 40 10.30 -5.25 -1.43
N ILE A 41 10.24 -3.92 -1.45
CA ILE A 41 9.28 -3.11 -0.71
C ILE A 41 8.31 -2.46 -1.70
N GLY A 42 7.03 -2.54 -1.39
CA GLY A 42 5.98 -1.84 -2.12
C GLY A 42 5.08 -1.03 -1.21
N CYS A 43 4.24 -0.20 -1.82
CA CYS A 43 3.17 0.53 -1.16
C CYS A 43 1.84 0.14 -1.81
N VAL A 44 0.84 -0.19 -1.00
CA VAL A 44 -0.52 -0.46 -1.47
C VAL A 44 -1.14 0.85 -1.94
N THR A 45 -1.75 0.84 -3.13
CA THR A 45 -2.33 2.04 -3.75
C THR A 45 -3.84 1.98 -3.85
N ARG A 46 -4.39 0.76 -3.90
CA ARG A 46 -5.83 0.49 -4.02
C ARG A 46 -6.13 -0.92 -3.58
N TYR A 47 -7.37 -1.15 -3.14
CA TYR A 47 -7.94 -2.48 -3.06
C TYR A 47 -9.31 -2.53 -3.74
N ASP A 48 -9.72 -3.72 -4.13
CA ASP A 48 -10.97 -4.04 -4.77
C ASP A 48 -11.50 -5.37 -4.22
N VAL A 49 -12.82 -5.50 -4.06
CA VAL A 49 -13.47 -6.78 -3.71
C VAL A 49 -14.44 -7.12 -4.83
N GLY A 50 -14.31 -8.31 -5.40
CA GLY A 50 -15.09 -8.73 -6.55
C GLY A 50 -15.30 -10.24 -6.64
N SER A 51 -16.03 -10.67 -7.67
CA SER A 51 -16.21 -12.07 -8.03
C SER A 51 -15.05 -12.56 -8.91
N ILE A 52 -14.70 -13.83 -8.80
CA ILE A 52 -13.72 -14.52 -9.67
C ILE A 52 -14.19 -14.58 -11.13
N SER A 53 -15.50 -14.52 -11.38
CA SER A 53 -16.06 -14.64 -12.72
C SER A 53 -15.89 -13.35 -13.54
N GLU A 54 -15.25 -13.45 -14.71
CA GLU A 54 -15.18 -12.37 -15.70
C GLU A 54 -16.57 -11.76 -15.95
N GLY A 55 -16.78 -10.53 -15.46
CA GLY A 55 -17.92 -9.69 -15.83
C GLY A 55 -19.14 -9.67 -14.90
N GLY A 56 -19.12 -10.36 -13.75
CA GLY A 56 -20.27 -10.38 -12.83
C GLY A 56 -20.01 -9.63 -11.52
N TYR A 57 -20.76 -8.55 -11.25
CA TYR A 57 -20.81 -7.96 -9.90
C TYR A 57 -21.63 -8.85 -8.96
N PRO A 58 -21.19 -9.08 -7.71
CA PRO A 58 -22.03 -9.72 -6.70
C PRO A 58 -23.34 -8.96 -6.55
N ARG A 59 -24.49 -9.66 -6.57
CA ARG A 59 -25.79 -9.03 -6.33
C ARG A 59 -25.98 -8.78 -4.85
N ALA A 60 -26.64 -7.67 -4.52
CA ALA A 60 -27.03 -7.37 -3.14
C ALA A 60 -27.93 -8.49 -2.58
N LEU A 61 -27.52 -9.06 -1.45
CA LEU A 61 -28.24 -10.15 -0.78
C LEU A 61 -29.24 -9.64 0.28
N TRP A 62 -29.12 -8.38 0.71
CA TRP A 62 -29.96 -7.73 1.72
C TRP A 62 -30.09 -8.55 3.02
N LYS A 63 -28.97 -9.10 3.47
CA LYS A 63 -28.84 -9.98 4.64
C LYS A 63 -27.69 -9.51 5.52
N SER A 64 -27.76 -9.80 6.82
CA SER A 64 -26.64 -9.54 7.73
C SER A 64 -25.42 -10.43 7.39
N PRO A 65 -24.19 -10.08 7.81
CA PRO A 65 -23.01 -10.93 7.62
C PRO A 65 -23.19 -12.35 8.18
N GLU A 66 -23.85 -12.50 9.34
CA GLU A 66 -24.13 -13.79 9.96
C GLU A 66 -25.11 -14.63 9.12
N GLU A 67 -26.15 -13.99 8.60
CA GLU A 67 -27.11 -14.61 7.70
C GLU A 67 -26.46 -15.03 6.38
N ILE A 68 -25.61 -14.18 5.79
CA ILE A 68 -24.87 -14.50 4.56
C ILE A 68 -24.00 -15.73 4.79
N LYS A 69 -23.24 -15.78 5.89
CA LYS A 69 -22.39 -16.93 6.23
C LYS A 69 -23.20 -18.21 6.44
N LYS A 70 -24.39 -18.10 7.03
CA LYS A 70 -25.29 -19.24 7.26
C LYS A 70 -25.93 -19.76 5.98
N TYR A 71 -26.43 -18.87 5.12
CA TYR A 71 -27.20 -19.24 3.92
C TYR A 71 -26.33 -19.43 2.67
N TYR A 72 -25.13 -18.84 2.65
CA TYR A 72 -24.18 -18.88 1.53
C TYR A 72 -22.75 -19.17 2.02
N PRO A 73 -22.49 -20.32 2.66
CA PRO A 73 -21.15 -20.66 3.16
C PRO A 73 -20.08 -20.72 2.06
N GLN A 74 -20.47 -20.95 0.81
CA GLN A 74 -19.60 -20.94 -0.36
C GLN A 74 -19.15 -19.53 -0.81
N ILE A 75 -19.70 -18.46 -0.22
CA ILE A 75 -19.40 -17.08 -0.65
C ILE A 75 -17.91 -16.75 -0.55
N ASP A 76 -17.21 -17.34 0.43
CA ASP A 76 -15.76 -17.18 0.63
C ASP A 76 -14.92 -17.83 -0.49
N GLN A 77 -15.52 -18.74 -1.27
CA GLN A 77 -14.87 -19.35 -2.43
C GLN A 77 -15.13 -18.55 -3.72
N ILE A 78 -16.13 -17.65 -3.70
CA ILE A 78 -16.57 -16.90 -4.88
C ILE A 78 -16.02 -15.47 -4.84
N LEU A 79 -16.01 -14.85 -3.66
CA LEU A 79 -15.48 -13.51 -3.46
C LEU A 79 -13.98 -13.55 -3.26
N LYS A 80 -13.29 -12.66 -3.96
CA LYS A 80 -11.86 -12.43 -3.81
C LYS A 80 -11.60 -10.95 -3.59
N GLY A 81 -10.68 -10.71 -2.67
CA GLY A 81 -10.09 -9.40 -2.47
C GLY A 81 -8.85 -9.28 -3.35
N TYR A 82 -8.65 -8.13 -3.95
CA TYR A 82 -7.44 -7.79 -4.67
C TYR A 82 -6.89 -6.49 -4.12
N PHE A 83 -5.57 -6.34 -4.15
CA PHE A 83 -4.93 -5.07 -3.88
C PHE A 83 -3.82 -4.81 -4.86
N LYS A 84 -3.70 -3.54 -5.25
CA LYS A 84 -2.65 -3.05 -6.14
C LYS A 84 -1.55 -2.42 -5.33
N CYS A 85 -0.32 -2.64 -5.76
CA CYS A 85 0.85 -2.05 -5.15
C CYS A 85 1.75 -1.39 -6.19
N VAL A 86 2.54 -0.43 -5.74
CA VAL A 86 3.70 0.09 -6.46
C VAL A 86 4.95 -0.33 -5.72
N VAL A 87 5.91 -0.90 -6.45
CA VAL A 87 7.26 -1.15 -5.94
C VAL A 87 7.96 0.18 -5.71
N VAL A 88 8.42 0.41 -4.48
CA VAL A 88 9.16 1.63 -4.10
C VAL A 88 10.67 1.41 -4.08
N GLY A 89 11.11 0.16 -3.98
CA GLY A 89 12.52 -0.21 -3.99
C GLY A 89 12.75 -1.60 -3.40
N TYR A 90 13.99 -1.91 -3.05
CA TYR A 90 14.34 -3.16 -2.38
C TYR A 90 15.40 -2.94 -1.30
N ILE A 91 15.48 -3.88 -0.37
CA ILE A 91 16.48 -3.93 0.68
C ILE A 91 17.45 -5.04 0.37
N VAL A 92 18.75 -4.70 0.38
CA VAL A 92 19.86 -5.65 0.24
C VAL A 92 20.95 -5.26 1.24
N ASN A 93 21.51 -6.24 1.95
CA ASN A 93 22.57 -6.02 2.95
C ASN A 93 22.24 -4.90 3.96
N GLY A 94 20.97 -4.83 4.39
CA GLY A 94 20.49 -3.84 5.36
C GLY A 94 20.37 -2.41 4.82
N LYS A 95 20.51 -2.20 3.50
CA LYS A 95 20.37 -0.89 2.84
C LYS A 95 19.18 -0.90 1.90
N PHE A 96 18.44 0.20 1.87
CA PHE A 96 17.38 0.41 0.91
C PHE A 96 17.95 1.02 -0.38
N VAL A 97 17.49 0.49 -1.52
CA VAL A 97 17.81 0.98 -2.86
C VAL A 97 16.50 1.38 -3.52
N GLY A 98 16.34 2.67 -3.82
CA GLY A 98 15.13 3.29 -4.37
C GLY A 98 14.98 3.12 -5.89
N CYS A 99 15.14 1.91 -6.39
CA CYS A 99 14.85 1.53 -7.79
C CYS A 99 14.35 0.07 -7.85
N LEU A 100 13.92 -0.38 -9.02
CA LEU A 100 13.57 -1.78 -9.21
C LEU A 100 14.81 -2.68 -8.98
N PRO A 101 14.62 -3.90 -8.44
CA PRO A 101 15.70 -4.88 -8.36
C PRO A 101 16.21 -5.24 -9.76
N ASP A 102 17.48 -5.67 -9.84
CA ASP A 102 18.08 -6.21 -11.07
C ASP A 102 17.61 -7.64 -11.41
N LYS A 103 16.64 -8.16 -10.64
CA LYS A 103 16.01 -9.46 -10.80
C LYS A 103 14.53 -9.29 -11.14
N SER A 104 14.02 -10.15 -12.02
CA SER A 104 12.60 -10.15 -12.38
C SER A 104 11.73 -10.59 -11.20
N ILE A 105 10.70 -9.81 -10.88
CA ILE A 105 9.70 -10.16 -9.85
C ILE A 105 8.92 -11.38 -10.34
N ARG A 106 8.66 -12.33 -9.43
CA ARG A 106 7.98 -13.59 -9.74
C ARG A 106 6.50 -13.51 -9.37
N LEU A 107 5.65 -14.02 -10.27
CA LEU A 107 4.27 -14.39 -9.93
C LEU A 107 4.28 -15.42 -8.79
N HIS A 108 3.18 -15.48 -8.05
CA HIS A 108 2.99 -16.37 -6.91
C HIS A 108 3.95 -16.12 -5.73
N SER A 109 4.67 -15.00 -5.74
CA SER A 109 5.40 -14.53 -4.56
C SER A 109 4.41 -14.16 -3.47
N LEU A 110 4.62 -14.69 -2.26
CA LEU A 110 3.83 -14.35 -1.09
C LEU A 110 4.20 -12.97 -0.57
N VAL A 111 3.18 -12.17 -0.30
CA VAL A 111 3.30 -10.78 0.15
C VAL A 111 2.96 -10.69 1.63
N GLU A 112 3.76 -9.94 2.38
CA GLU A 112 3.56 -9.64 3.80
C GLU A 112 3.49 -8.13 4.04
N LEU A 113 2.95 -7.70 5.18
CA LEU A 113 3.16 -6.34 5.64
C LEU A 113 4.64 -6.11 5.98
N ALA A 114 5.16 -4.94 5.58
CA ALA A 114 6.50 -4.53 5.97
C ALA A 114 6.55 -4.27 7.49
N THR A 115 7.63 -4.70 8.11
CA THR A 115 7.94 -4.43 9.52
C THR A 115 8.34 -2.97 9.71
N GLN A 116 8.26 -2.48 10.95
CA GLN A 116 8.72 -1.15 11.32
C GLN A 116 10.15 -0.86 10.84
N LYS A 117 11.07 -1.82 11.00
CA LYS A 117 12.47 -1.68 10.55
C LYS A 117 12.58 -1.52 9.03
N GLU A 118 11.78 -2.26 8.27
CA GLU A 118 11.78 -2.20 6.80
C GLU A 118 11.18 -0.88 6.31
N ILE A 119 10.11 -0.39 6.96
CA ILE A 119 9.54 0.94 6.69
C ILE A 119 10.58 2.04 6.98
N LEU A 120 11.26 1.96 8.13
CA LEU A 120 12.32 2.93 8.49
C LEU A 120 13.43 3.00 7.45
N LEU A 121 13.85 1.87 6.88
CA LEU A 121 14.85 1.80 5.82
C LEU A 121 14.33 2.38 4.49
N ALA A 122 13.11 2.00 4.09
CA ALA A 122 12.50 2.45 2.83
C ALA A 122 12.19 3.96 2.80
N THR A 123 12.04 4.56 3.97
CA THR A 123 11.58 5.94 4.14
C THR A 123 12.68 6.86 4.67
N GLN A 124 13.96 6.51 4.49
CA GLN A 124 15.09 7.36 4.90
C GLN A 124 15.24 8.64 4.07
N ASN A 125 14.78 8.60 2.83
CA ASN A 125 14.74 9.74 1.91
C ASN A 125 13.38 9.76 1.21
N SER A 126 13.13 10.76 0.37
CA SER A 126 11.83 10.97 -0.27
C SER A 126 11.61 10.20 -1.58
N LEU A 127 12.53 9.32 -2.01
CA LEU A 127 12.41 8.59 -3.28
C LEU A 127 11.19 7.65 -3.33
N PHE A 128 10.75 7.12 -2.19
CA PHE A 128 9.53 6.30 -2.11
C PHE A 128 8.28 7.10 -2.51
N LEU A 129 8.21 8.40 -2.16
CA LEU A 129 7.12 9.30 -2.59
C LEU A 129 7.10 9.39 -4.11
N ASN A 130 8.26 9.64 -4.72
CA ASN A 130 8.37 9.78 -6.16
C ASN A 130 7.93 8.52 -6.92
N SER A 131 8.11 7.32 -6.34
CA SER A 131 7.64 6.06 -6.95
C SER A 131 6.11 6.01 -7.09
N VAL A 132 5.40 6.46 -6.06
CA VAL A 132 3.93 6.53 -6.08
C VAL A 132 3.46 7.70 -6.95
N LEU A 133 4.03 8.90 -6.78
CA LEU A 133 3.61 10.12 -7.48
C LEU A 133 3.74 10.04 -9.01
N LYS A 134 4.70 9.27 -9.53
CA LYS A 134 4.92 9.12 -10.98
C LYS A 134 4.14 7.96 -11.60
N THR A 135 3.55 7.10 -10.78
CA THR A 135 2.82 5.96 -11.30
C THR A 135 1.41 6.40 -11.73
N LYS A 136 0.99 5.95 -12.91
CA LYS A 136 -0.33 6.29 -13.47
C LYS A 136 -1.45 5.62 -12.69
N ASP A 137 -2.64 6.19 -12.79
CA ASP A 137 -3.89 5.64 -12.26
C ASP A 137 -3.88 5.43 -10.73
N ILE A 138 -3.18 6.33 -10.02
CA ILE A 138 -3.16 6.38 -8.56
C ILE A 138 -3.81 7.69 -8.10
N ASP A 139 -4.74 7.58 -7.16
CA ASP A 139 -5.22 8.71 -6.38
C ASP A 139 -4.18 9.07 -5.31
N ILE A 140 -3.27 9.98 -5.65
CA ILE A 140 -2.20 10.39 -4.74
C ILE A 140 -2.74 11.13 -3.51
N ILE A 141 -3.93 11.74 -3.60
CA ILE A 141 -4.56 12.47 -2.51
C ILE A 141 -5.01 11.49 -1.41
N GLU A 142 -5.41 10.27 -1.79
CA GLU A 142 -5.75 9.22 -0.84
C GLU A 142 -4.53 8.39 -0.39
N VAL A 143 -3.58 8.09 -1.29
CA VAL A 143 -2.45 7.21 -0.96
C VAL A 143 -1.37 7.90 -0.11
N VAL A 144 -0.98 9.13 -0.49
CA VAL A 144 0.20 9.80 0.10
C VAL A 144 0.02 10.12 1.59
N PRO A 145 -1.13 10.64 2.08
CA PRO A 145 -1.33 10.87 3.51
C PRO A 145 -1.12 9.60 4.34
N TRP A 146 -1.74 8.49 3.95
CA TRP A 146 -1.58 7.21 4.65
C TRP A 146 -0.14 6.70 4.61
N MET A 147 0.53 6.82 3.45
CA MET A 147 1.93 6.40 3.30
C MET A 147 2.87 7.19 4.23
N LEU A 148 2.68 8.51 4.32
CA LEU A 148 3.43 9.37 5.23
C LEU A 148 3.09 9.08 6.69
N PHE A 149 1.81 8.85 6.99
CA PHE A 149 1.35 8.51 8.34
C PHE A 149 1.94 7.19 8.85
N PHE A 150 1.98 6.13 8.02
CA PHE A 150 2.62 4.87 8.44
C PHE A 150 4.14 5.01 8.61
N ALA A 151 4.81 5.86 7.81
CA ALA A 151 6.21 6.18 8.01
C ALA A 151 6.43 6.96 9.33
N TYR A 152 5.56 7.93 9.63
CA TYR A 152 5.55 8.68 10.90
C TYR A 152 5.37 7.77 12.11
N LEU A 153 4.41 6.85 12.07
CA LEU A 153 4.22 5.85 13.14
C LEU A 153 5.44 4.95 13.29
N ALA A 154 6.01 4.46 12.19
CA ALA A 154 7.21 3.62 12.24
C ALA A 154 8.44 4.34 12.84
N ARG A 155 8.46 5.68 12.76
CA ARG A 155 9.50 6.55 13.35
C ARG A 155 9.21 6.98 14.79
N GLY A 156 8.13 6.48 15.40
CA GLY A 156 7.78 6.87 16.76
C GLY A 156 7.25 8.30 16.83
N LYS A 157 6.40 8.68 15.87
CA LYS A 157 5.70 9.98 15.84
C LYS A 157 6.64 11.19 15.63
N ASP A 158 7.66 11.02 14.78
CA ASP A 158 8.64 12.06 14.44
C ASP A 158 8.06 13.15 13.50
N TYR A 159 7.74 14.32 14.06
CA TYR A 159 7.26 15.48 13.31
C TYR A 159 8.31 16.13 12.42
N TYR A 160 9.57 16.12 12.84
CA TYR A 160 10.65 16.69 12.04
C TYR A 160 10.77 15.94 10.71
N TYR A 161 10.63 14.61 10.75
CA TYR A 161 10.55 13.80 9.54
C TYR A 161 9.39 14.21 8.62
N ILE A 162 8.20 14.44 9.17
CA ILE A 162 7.03 14.87 8.38
C ILE A 162 7.27 16.23 7.72
N GLU A 163 7.89 17.18 8.43
CA GLU A 163 8.25 18.48 7.86
C GLU A 163 9.21 18.33 6.66
N GLN A 164 10.25 17.49 6.80
CA GLN A 164 11.20 17.21 5.71
C GLN A 164 10.53 16.52 4.51
N MET A 165 9.63 15.58 4.77
CA MET A 165 8.86 14.92 3.71
C MET A 165 7.88 15.86 3.04
N GLY A 166 7.23 16.76 3.78
CA GLY A 166 6.35 17.80 3.23
C GLY A 166 7.09 18.74 2.28
N LYS A 167 8.31 19.17 2.64
CA LYS A 167 9.19 19.95 1.75
C LYS A 167 9.53 19.19 0.47
N SER A 168 9.87 17.90 0.59
CA SER A 168 10.18 17.05 -0.56
C SER A 168 8.96 16.82 -1.46
N LEU A 169 7.79 16.58 -0.86
CA LEU A 169 6.53 16.40 -1.55
C LEU A 169 6.16 17.65 -2.34
N ASN A 170 6.23 18.83 -1.72
CA ASN A 170 5.98 20.11 -2.37
C ASN A 170 6.86 20.31 -3.62
N ALA A 171 8.15 19.97 -3.51
CA ALA A 171 9.08 20.01 -4.65
C ALA A 171 8.68 19.01 -5.76
N TYR A 172 8.28 17.79 -5.42
CA TYR A 172 7.82 16.80 -6.42
C TYR A 172 6.52 17.20 -7.11
N LEU A 173 5.60 17.81 -6.37
CA LEU A 173 4.35 18.37 -6.90
C LEU A 173 4.56 19.69 -7.63
N LYS A 174 5.81 20.15 -7.77
CA LYS A 174 6.19 21.40 -8.44
C LYS A 174 5.43 22.61 -7.88
N TYR A 175 5.21 22.63 -6.57
CA TYR A 175 4.49 23.70 -5.87
C TYR A 175 3.01 23.87 -6.30
N ASP A 176 2.38 22.80 -6.81
CA ASP A 176 0.93 22.79 -7.06
C ASP A 176 0.15 22.64 -5.74
N LEU A 177 -0.33 23.77 -5.22
CA LEU A 177 -1.09 23.82 -3.97
C LEU A 177 -2.41 23.06 -4.04
N ASN A 178 -3.04 22.95 -5.23
CA ASN A 178 -4.30 22.22 -5.37
C ASN A 178 -4.14 20.72 -5.10
N LEU A 179 -2.93 20.18 -5.30
CA LEU A 179 -2.59 18.80 -4.96
C LEU A 179 -2.02 18.70 -3.55
N LEU A 180 -1.23 19.69 -3.12
CA LEU A 180 -0.55 19.64 -1.83
C LEU A 180 -1.51 19.83 -0.64
N GLU A 181 -2.37 20.86 -0.68
CA GLU A 181 -3.25 21.21 0.45
C GLU A 181 -4.14 20.03 0.89
N PRO A 182 -4.85 19.33 -0.01
CA PRO A 182 -5.70 18.21 0.41
C PRO A 182 -4.92 17.02 0.97
N ILE A 183 -3.65 16.85 0.61
CA ILE A 183 -2.77 15.82 1.16
C ILE A 183 -2.35 16.19 2.58
N ILE A 184 -1.95 17.45 2.80
CA ILE A 184 -1.53 17.95 4.11
C ILE A 184 -2.69 17.92 5.11
N GLU A 185 -3.87 18.44 4.73
CA GLU A 185 -5.06 18.43 5.59
C GLU A 185 -5.45 17.00 6.03
N ARG A 186 -5.42 16.04 5.10
CA ARG A 186 -5.67 14.63 5.42
C ARG A 186 -4.60 14.07 6.37
N LEU A 187 -3.33 14.35 6.11
CA LEU A 187 -2.24 13.87 6.95
C LEU A 187 -2.33 14.45 8.37
N ASP A 188 -2.64 15.73 8.51
CA ASP A 188 -2.80 16.39 9.81
C ASP A 188 -3.95 15.76 10.60
N ASN A 189 -5.10 15.52 9.95
CA ASN A 189 -6.22 14.82 10.56
C ASN A 189 -5.82 13.41 11.04
N LEU A 190 -5.08 12.64 10.23
CA LEU A 190 -4.58 11.32 10.62
C LEU A 190 -3.66 11.40 11.85
N ILE A 191 -2.74 12.36 11.85
CA ILE A 191 -1.81 12.58 12.95
C ILE A 191 -2.56 12.92 14.25
N MET A 192 -3.59 13.76 14.20
CA MET A 192 -4.40 14.11 15.37
C MET A 192 -5.05 12.89 16.02
N THR A 193 -5.47 11.88 15.23
CA THR A 193 -6.10 10.65 15.76
C THR A 193 -5.22 9.84 16.71
N VAL A 194 -3.89 10.04 16.68
CA VAL A 194 -2.92 9.31 17.51
C VAL A 194 -2.21 10.21 18.53
N GLN A 195 -2.57 11.48 18.63
CA GLN A 195 -2.07 12.39 19.66
C GLN A 195 -2.98 12.43 20.90
N GLU A 196 -4.26 12.09 20.76
CA GLU A 196 -5.25 12.12 21.83
C GLU A 196 -5.22 10.89 22.77
N GLY A 197 -4.16 10.08 22.73
CA GLY A 197 -3.96 8.90 23.59
C GLY A 197 -2.52 8.76 24.06
#